data_AF-A0A950W6W1-F1
#
_entry.id   AF-A0A950W6W1-F1
#
_cell.length_a   1.000
_cell.length_b   1.000
_cell.length_c   1.000
_cell.angle_alpha   90.00
_cell.angle_beta   90.00
_cell.angle_gamma   90.00
#
_symmetry.space_group_name_H-M   'P 1'
#
loop_
_entity.id
_entity.type
_entity.pdbx_description
1 polymer ?
#
loop_
_entity_poly.entity_id
_entity_poly.type
_entity_poly.pdbx_seq_one_letter_code
_entity_poly.pdbx_strand_id
1 'polypeptide(L)' 'MQTQLVGSRPVDGSQSLPRSDTLAAALLAALLGGFVVWAVGFSPIEVAHNAAHDTRHSVGFPCH' A
#
# COMPACT_ATOMS: atom_id res chain seq x y z
N MET A 1 -2.53 -29.05 39.03
CA MET A 1 -2.98 -28.64 37.67
C MET A 1 -2.64 -27.17 37.53
N GLN A 2 -1.57 -26.86 36.80
CA GLN A 2 -1.03 -25.49 36.66
C GLN A 2 -1.85 -24.72 35.61
N THR A 3 -2.63 -23.75 36.05
CA THR A 3 -3.25 -22.73 35.21
C THR A 3 -2.16 -21.76 34.75
N GLN A 4 -1.69 -21.91 33.51
CA GLN A 4 -0.83 -20.94 32.84
C GLN A 4 -1.67 -19.70 32.51
N LEU A 5 -1.52 -18.65 33.30
CA LEU A 5 -2.05 -17.31 33.04
C LEU A 5 -1.43 -16.79 31.74
N VAL A 6 -2.32 -16.47 30.80
CA VAL A 6 -2.23 -15.43 29.77
C VAL A 6 -0.85 -14.79 29.65
N GLY A 7 -0.12 -15.18 28.59
CA GLY A 7 1.12 -14.53 28.19
C GLY A 7 0.89 -13.05 27.92
N SER A 8 1.52 -12.21 28.73
CA SER A 8 1.70 -10.79 28.48
C SER A 8 2.48 -10.60 27.18
N ARG A 9 1.78 -10.44 26.06
CA ARG A 9 2.39 -9.87 24.85
C ARG A 9 2.81 -8.45 25.20
N PRO A 10 4.08 -8.06 25.00
CA PRO A 10 4.43 -6.65 25.07
C PRO A 10 3.57 -5.92 24.04
N VAL A 11 2.74 -5.00 24.52
CA VAL A 11 2.22 -3.95 23.66
C VAL A 11 3.44 -3.11 23.35
N ASP A 12 4.12 -3.43 22.24
CA ASP A 12 5.12 -2.53 21.66
C ASP A 12 4.37 -1.22 21.42
N GLY A 13 4.66 -0.24 22.29
CA GLY A 13 4.04 1.08 22.24
C GLY A 13 4.18 1.61 20.82
N SER A 14 3.12 2.21 20.28
CA SER A 14 3.10 2.79 18.95
C SER A 14 4.26 3.78 18.82
N GLN A 15 5.36 3.33 18.22
CA GLN A 15 6.52 4.17 17.94
C GLN A 15 6.06 5.20 16.92
N SER A 16 5.88 6.46 17.35
CA SER A 16 5.65 7.55 16.43
C SER A 16 6.95 7.76 15.66
N LEU A 17 6.98 7.36 14.38
CA LEU A 17 8.11 7.71 13.52
C LEU A 17 8.30 9.24 13.50
N PRO A 18 9.54 9.72 13.32
CA PRO A 18 9.80 11.12 13.05
C PRO A 18 8.91 11.61 11.89
N ARG A 19 8.30 12.80 12.02
CA ARG A 19 7.44 13.36 10.97
C ARG A 19 8.16 13.48 9.62
N SER A 20 9.47 13.72 9.62
CA SER A 20 10.34 13.72 8.44
C SER A 20 10.28 12.39 7.69
N ASP A 21 10.32 11.28 8.41
CA ASP A 21 10.37 9.94 7.84
C ASP A 21 9.02 9.58 7.24
N THR A 22 7.93 9.94 7.94
CA THR A 22 6.58 9.78 7.40
C THR A 22 6.34 10.65 6.17
N LEU A 23 6.88 11.88 6.14
CA LEU A 23 6.76 12.77 4.98
C LEU A 23 7.56 12.25 3.79
N ALA A 24 8.79 11.78 4.01
CA ALA A 24 9.61 11.17 2.97
C ALA A 24 8.92 9.94 2.36
N ALA A 25 8.38 9.05 3.21
CA ALA A 25 7.61 7.90 2.76
C ALA A 25 6.34 8.32 1.97
N ALA A 26 5.60 9.32 2.45
CA ALA A 26 4.42 9.84 1.76
C ALA A 26 4.77 10.46 0.40
N LEU A 27 5.85 11.21 0.30
CA LEU A 27 6.33 11.79 -0.96
C LEU A 27 6.76 10.70 -1.93
N LEU A 28 7.50 9.69 -1.48
CA LEU A 28 7.88 8.55 -2.32
C LEU A 28 6.65 7.78 -2.81
N ALA A 29 5.66 7.53 -1.94
CA ALA A 29 4.41 6.89 -2.32
C ALA A 29 3.62 7.73 -3.34
N ALA A 30 3.55 9.05 -3.15
CA ALA A 30 2.89 9.97 -4.07
C ALA A 30 3.60 10.03 -5.43
N LEU A 31 4.93 10.08 -5.44
CA LEU A 31 5.74 10.05 -6.65
C LEU A 31 5.59 8.73 -7.39
N LEU A 32 5.63 7.60 -6.68
CA LEU A 32 5.44 6.29 -7.28
C LEU A 32 4.03 6.15 -7.86
N GLY A 33 2.99 6.53 -7.11
CA GLY A 33 1.60 6.50 -7.59
C GLY A 33 1.40 7.42 -8.80
N GLY A 34 1.92 8.65 -8.73
CA GLY A 34 1.87 9.61 -9.83
C GLY A 34 2.62 9.11 -11.08
N PHE A 35 3.78 8.49 -10.90
CA PHE A 35 4.54 7.87 -11.98
C PHE A 35 3.75 6.76 -12.66
N VAL A 36 3.12 5.86 -11.90
CA VAL A 36 2.30 4.77 -12.46
C VAL A 36 1.14 5.34 -13.26
N VAL A 37 0.40 6.31 -12.71
CA VAL A 37 -0.72 6.96 -13.40
C VAL A 37 -0.28 7.62 -14.70
N TRP A 38 0.83 8.35 -14.69
CA TRP A 38 1.36 8.99 -15.88
C TRP A 38 1.83 7.95 -16.92
N ALA A 39 2.59 6.93 -16.49
CA ALA A 39 3.20 5.94 -17.36
C ALA A 39 2.16 5.13 -18.14
N VAL A 40 1.10 4.65 -17.48
CA VAL A 40 0.05 3.85 -18.15
C VAL A 40 -1.06 4.72 -18.73
N GLY A 41 -1.36 5.87 -18.12
CA GLY A 41 -2.42 6.78 -18.55
C GLY A 41 -2.12 7.48 -19.88
N PHE A 42 -0.85 7.78 -20.15
CA PHE A 42 -0.40 8.41 -21.41
C PHE A 42 0.43 7.46 -22.29
N SER A 43 0.39 6.15 -22.01
CA SER A 43 1.10 5.15 -22.80
C SER A 43 0.60 5.13 -24.25
N PRO A 44 1.47 5.23 -25.26
CA PRO A 44 1.11 4.95 -26.65
C PRO A 44 0.96 3.45 -26.93
N ILE A 45 1.38 2.60 -25.99
CA ILE A 45 1.25 1.14 -26.07
C ILE A 45 -0.12 0.75 -25.54
N GLU A 46 -1.03 0.38 -26.44
CA GLU A 46 -2.43 0.03 -26.16
C GLU A 46 -2.55 -1.06 -25.09
N VAL A 47 -1.71 -2.09 -25.17
CA VAL A 47 -1.67 -3.20 -24.20
C VAL A 47 -1.44 -2.70 -22.78
N ALA A 48 -0.52 -1.75 -22.56
CA ALA A 48 -0.21 -1.26 -21.23
C ALA A 48 -1.35 -0.41 -20.64
N HIS A 49 -1.98 0.42 -21.48
CA HIS A 49 -3.14 1.22 -21.08
C HIS A 49 -4.35 0.32 -20.73
N ASN A 50 -4.61 -0.68 -21.58
CA ASN A 50 -5.70 -1.64 -21.38
C ASN A 50 -5.46 -2.50 -20.14
N ALA A 51 -4.24 -3.00 -19.91
CA ALA A 51 -3.92 -3.77 -18.71
C ALA A 51 -4.13 -2.98 -17.41
N ALA A 52 -3.81 -1.67 -17.42
CA ALA A 52 -4.09 -0.79 -16.29
C ALA A 52 -5.60 -0.58 -16.07
N HIS A 53 -6.38 -0.45 -17.14
CA HIS A 53 -7.84 -0.41 -17.07
C HIS A 53 -8.44 -1.71 -16.57
N ASP A 54 -7.95 -2.86 -17.00
CA ASP A 54 -8.44 -4.17 -16.54
C ASP A 54 -8.14 -4.38 -15.05
N THR A 55 -6.94 -4.01 -14.60
CA THR A 55 -6.56 -4.08 -13.18
C THR A 55 -7.51 -3.27 -12.30
N ARG A 56 -7.93 -2.07 -12.74
CA ARG A 56 -8.89 -1.23 -11.98
C ARG A 56 -10.26 -1.89 -11.84
N HIS A 57 -10.67 -2.71 -12.81
CA HIS A 57 -11.90 -3.48 -12.74
C HIS A 57 -11.71 -4.69 -11.81
N SER A 58 -10.54 -5.34 -11.84
CA SER A 58 -10.19 -6.47 -10.96
C SER A 58 -10.03 -6.11 -9.48
N VAL A 59 -9.49 -4.91 -9.15
CA VAL A 59 -9.38 -4.44 -7.75
C VAL A 59 -10.74 -4.11 -7.11
N GLY A 60 -11.80 -4.01 -7.90
CA GLY A 60 -13.18 -3.88 -7.42
C GLY A 60 -13.90 -5.22 -7.20
N PHE A 61 -13.28 -6.35 -7.55
CA PHE A 61 -13.86 -7.65 -7.23
C PHE A 61 -13.67 -7.94 -5.74
N PRO A 62 -14.76 -8.24 -5.00
CA PRO A 62 -14.63 -8.69 -3.63
C PRO A 62 -13.83 -10.00 -3.63
N CYS A 63 -12.65 -9.97 -3.00
CA CYS A 63 -12.06 -11.18 -2.45
C CYS A 63 -13.03 -11.61 -1.35
N HIS A 64 -13.93 -12.53 -1.65
CA HIS A 64 -14.40 -13.41 -0.59
C HIS A 64 -13.18 -14.14 -0.01
#